data_AF-A0A1F0MR40-F1
#
_entry.id   AF-A0A1F0MR40-F1
#
_cell.length_a   1.000
_cell.length_b   1.000
_cell.length_c   1.000
_cell.angle_alpha   90.00
_cell.angle_beta   90.00
_cell.angle_gamma   90.00
#
_symmetry.space_group_name_H-M   'P 1'
#
loop_
_entity.id
_entity.type
_entity.pdbx_description
1 polymer ?
#
loop_
_entity_poly.entity_id
_entity_poly.type
_entity_poly.pdbx_seq_one_letter_code
_entity_poly.pdbx_strand_id
1 'polypeptide(L)'
;MVEQWSEATAPQAADEDDDSVRGMHYWTFAPGANAHNWEAQRDAGLMALDWPSLGDFAQYASREDIRAALDTQGTGKSFSNHTLAVWEFQHRMEPGDVIYARRGRNEVIGRGVVRGTPEFHPERTTFRNTRTVQWTDTGSWEPPSAFATKTLTDITRFPKRVAALESLFDASPEPTGPAPLKSTYTEEDFLRDVFLSDERFDRLRTLIRRKKNVILAGPPGVGKTYAARRLAYSLMGEKDQARISTVQFHQSYSYEDFVRGYRPTDSGGFELQSGPFYDFCERAREDADNDYFFLIDEINRGNISKIFGELLMLIEGSKRGHSIQLLYEGELFSVPENLYIIGMMNTADRSLALLDYALRRRFGFFELAPAFESAQFDAYLAQQDSPQLAQLVTQLGLLNEAIEADPALGRGFAIGHSFVMAEDSALENNLWLESIVEDELIPLLDEYWFDQPEHASTWANTLRDAIDG
;
A
#
# COMPACT_ATOMS: atom_id res chain seq x y z
N MET A 1 36.00 -48.78 -35.79
CA MET A 1 35.11 -47.84 -36.49
C MET A 1 34.71 -46.79 -35.47
N VAL A 2 35.14 -45.57 -35.72
CA VAL A 2 34.95 -44.36 -34.92
C VAL A 2 34.05 -43.47 -35.76
N GLU A 3 32.88 -43.08 -35.26
CA GLU A 3 32.06 -41.97 -35.78
C GLU A 3 31.37 -41.35 -34.54
N GLN A 4 31.94 -40.28 -33.97
CA GLN A 4 31.77 -38.85 -34.31
C GLN A 4 30.33 -38.34 -34.09
N TRP A 5 30.19 -37.61 -32.98
CA TRP A 5 29.09 -36.70 -32.70
C TRP A 5 29.27 -35.43 -33.55
N SER A 6 28.25 -35.01 -34.29
CA SER A 6 28.18 -33.69 -34.92
C SER A 6 27.05 -32.86 -34.32
N GLU A 7 27.37 -31.60 -34.05
CA GLU A 7 26.59 -30.58 -33.36
C GLU A 7 25.26 -30.20 -34.02
N ALA A 8 24.42 -29.63 -33.16
CA ALA A 8 23.12 -29.04 -33.41
C ALA A 8 23.13 -27.91 -34.44
N THR A 9 22.01 -27.76 -35.13
CA THR A 9 21.52 -26.46 -35.60
C THR A 9 20.00 -26.48 -35.48
N ALA A 10 19.47 -25.72 -34.51
CA ALA A 10 18.04 -25.49 -34.36
C ALA A 10 17.57 -24.49 -35.43
N PRO A 11 16.40 -24.68 -36.07
CA PRO A 11 15.83 -23.68 -36.94
C PRO A 11 15.30 -22.51 -36.10
N GLN A 12 15.68 -21.29 -36.49
CA GLN A 12 15.06 -20.03 -36.06
C GLN A 12 13.56 -20.09 -36.42
N ALA A 13 12.71 -20.12 -35.40
CA ALA A 13 11.30 -19.81 -35.56
C ALA A 13 11.18 -18.29 -35.44
N ALA A 14 10.74 -17.67 -36.54
CA ALA A 14 10.28 -16.30 -36.57
C ALA A 14 9.04 -16.17 -35.67
N ASP A 15 9.02 -15.15 -34.83
CA ASP A 15 7.83 -14.72 -34.10
C ASP A 15 6.78 -14.27 -35.14
N GLU A 16 5.78 -15.12 -35.36
CA GLU A 16 4.52 -14.72 -36.00
C GLU A 16 3.64 -14.07 -34.95
N ASP A 17 3.42 -12.76 -35.13
CA ASP A 17 2.47 -11.94 -34.38
C ASP A 17 1.07 -12.58 -34.38
N ASP A 18 0.55 -12.84 -33.17
CA ASP A 18 -0.87 -13.12 -32.93
C ASP A 18 -1.60 -11.77 -32.87
N ASP A 19 -2.33 -11.47 -33.94
CA ASP A 19 -3.15 -10.30 -34.20
C ASP A 19 -4.43 -10.29 -33.32
N SER A 20 -4.22 -10.28 -32.00
CA SER A 20 -5.29 -10.07 -31.01
C SER A 20 -5.46 -8.57 -30.78
N VAL A 21 -6.67 -8.07 -31.06
CA VAL A 21 -7.12 -6.66 -31.00
C VAL A 21 -6.36 -5.84 -29.95
N ARG A 22 -5.38 -5.05 -30.39
CA ARG A 22 -4.64 -4.14 -29.51
C ARG A 22 -5.61 -3.09 -28.94
N GLY A 23 -5.78 -3.10 -27.63
CA GLY A 23 -6.58 -2.11 -26.91
C GLY A 23 -5.97 -0.71 -26.96
N MET A 24 -6.77 0.31 -26.62
CA MET A 24 -6.31 1.69 -26.53
C MET A 24 -5.31 1.88 -25.39
N HIS A 25 -4.12 2.44 -25.65
CA HIS A 25 -3.17 2.76 -24.58
C HIS A 25 -3.36 4.18 -24.05
N TYR A 26 -2.97 4.37 -22.78
CA TYR A 26 -3.01 5.63 -22.06
C TYR A 26 -1.60 6.00 -21.60
N TRP A 27 -1.17 7.23 -21.88
CA TRP A 27 0.21 7.68 -21.67
C TRP A 27 0.26 8.95 -20.84
N THR A 28 1.28 9.09 -20.00
CA THR A 28 1.63 10.37 -19.37
C THR A 28 2.94 10.90 -19.94
N PHE A 29 2.99 12.19 -20.21
CA PHE A 29 4.07 12.83 -20.97
C PHE A 29 4.49 14.18 -20.37
N ALA A 30 5.79 14.39 -20.22
CA ALA A 30 6.36 15.67 -19.84
C ALA A 30 6.94 16.41 -21.07
N PRO A 31 6.36 17.54 -21.51
CA PRO A 31 6.87 18.35 -22.61
C PRO A 31 8.09 19.20 -22.18
N GLY A 32 9.17 18.50 -21.84
CA GLY A 32 10.40 19.09 -21.31
C GLY A 32 10.36 19.36 -19.80
N ALA A 33 11.51 19.77 -19.25
CA ALA A 33 11.62 20.13 -17.83
C ALA A 33 10.61 21.23 -17.48
N ASN A 34 9.83 21.01 -16.42
CA ASN A 34 8.73 21.89 -15.98
C ASN A 34 7.76 22.29 -17.10
N ALA A 35 7.56 21.42 -18.10
CA ALA A 35 6.69 21.66 -19.24
C ALA A 35 7.03 22.94 -20.04
N HIS A 36 8.30 23.37 -20.05
CA HIS A 36 8.71 24.61 -20.73
C HIS A 36 8.39 24.63 -22.23
N ASN A 37 8.27 23.46 -22.87
CA ASN A 37 7.97 23.34 -24.29
C ASN A 37 6.47 23.08 -24.57
N TRP A 38 5.62 23.15 -23.55
CA TRP A 38 4.19 22.84 -23.68
C TRP A 38 3.47 23.72 -24.70
N GLU A 39 3.62 25.04 -24.61
CA GLU A 39 2.86 25.97 -25.45
C GLU A 39 3.17 25.76 -26.94
N ALA A 40 4.44 25.63 -27.29
CA ALA A 40 4.87 25.39 -28.67
C ALA A 40 4.39 24.02 -29.20
N GLN A 41 4.38 22.98 -28.36
CA GLN A 41 3.90 21.66 -28.74
C GLN A 41 2.36 21.61 -28.88
N ARG A 42 1.64 22.27 -27.97
CA ARG A 42 0.19 22.41 -28.00
C ARG A 42 -0.27 23.13 -29.26
N ASP A 43 0.30 24.31 -29.54
CA ASP A 43 -0.12 25.17 -30.66
C ASP A 43 0.18 24.52 -32.01
N ALA A 44 1.23 23.70 -32.08
CA ALA A 44 1.58 22.95 -33.27
C ALA A 44 0.88 21.58 -33.37
N GLY A 45 0.03 21.20 -32.39
CA GLY A 45 -0.71 19.93 -32.42
C GLY A 45 0.20 18.69 -32.38
N LEU A 46 1.26 18.74 -31.57
CA LEU A 46 2.26 17.68 -31.51
C LEU A 46 2.67 17.36 -30.08
N MET A 47 3.25 16.18 -29.88
CA MET A 47 4.14 15.87 -28.76
C MET A 47 5.55 15.69 -29.31
N ALA A 48 6.55 16.10 -28.53
CA ALA A 48 7.93 15.93 -28.94
C ALA A 48 8.84 15.54 -27.78
N LEU A 49 9.77 14.63 -28.07
CA LEU A 49 10.81 14.20 -27.16
C LEU A 49 12.17 14.69 -27.63
N ASP A 50 13.03 15.04 -26.68
CA ASP A 50 14.37 15.51 -26.98
C ASP A 50 15.42 14.88 -26.08
N TRP A 51 16.34 14.17 -26.72
CA TRP A 51 17.63 13.82 -26.16
C TRP A 51 18.68 14.28 -27.17
N PRO A 52 19.39 15.41 -26.89
CA PRO A 52 20.32 16.01 -27.85
C PRO A 52 21.37 15.03 -28.41
N SER A 53 21.78 14.04 -27.59
CA SER A 53 22.76 13.02 -27.96
C SER A 53 22.24 11.94 -28.91
N LEU A 54 20.92 11.75 -29.04
CA LEU A 54 20.36 10.57 -29.72
C LEU A 54 19.95 10.80 -31.18
N GLY A 55 19.80 12.03 -31.65
CA GLY A 55 19.38 12.27 -33.04
C GLY A 55 18.02 11.65 -33.38
N ASP A 56 17.90 11.02 -34.55
CA ASP A 56 16.70 10.28 -34.98
C ASP A 56 16.56 8.99 -34.17
N PHE A 57 15.38 8.76 -33.58
CA PHE A 57 15.12 7.55 -32.80
C PHE A 57 14.94 6.29 -33.66
N ALA A 58 14.58 6.44 -34.94
CA ALA A 58 14.37 5.31 -35.85
C ALA A 58 15.65 4.53 -36.17
N GLN A 59 16.83 5.11 -35.92
CA GLN A 59 18.11 4.46 -36.22
C GLN A 59 18.48 3.33 -35.24
N TYR A 60 17.80 3.22 -34.09
CA TYR A 60 18.13 2.25 -33.06
C TYR A 60 17.27 0.99 -33.19
N ALA A 61 17.91 -0.14 -33.49
CA ALA A 61 17.23 -1.42 -33.67
C ALA A 61 16.87 -2.11 -32.35
N SER A 62 17.52 -1.73 -31.24
CA SER A 62 17.27 -2.31 -29.91
C SER A 62 17.31 -1.27 -28.79
N ARG A 63 16.73 -1.63 -27.64
CA ARG A 63 16.84 -0.85 -26.39
C ARG A 63 18.29 -0.73 -25.91
N GLU A 64 19.11 -1.74 -26.19
CA GLU A 64 20.52 -1.75 -25.82
C GLU A 64 21.31 -0.70 -26.61
N ASP A 65 21.00 -0.54 -27.90
CA ASP A 65 21.61 0.50 -28.75
C ASP A 65 21.28 1.91 -28.25
N ILE A 66 20.01 2.15 -27.87
CA ILE A 66 19.59 3.42 -27.28
C ILE A 66 20.34 3.68 -25.97
N ARG A 67 20.45 2.66 -25.10
CA ARG A 67 21.15 2.78 -23.82
C ARG A 67 22.63 3.10 -24.02
N ALA A 68 23.28 2.44 -24.97
CA ALA A 68 24.68 2.71 -25.31
C ALA A 68 24.87 4.14 -25.83
N ALA A 69 23.97 4.62 -26.69
CA ALA A 69 24.03 5.98 -27.25
C ALA A 69 23.73 7.08 -26.21
N LEU A 70 22.98 6.76 -25.14
CA LEU A 70 22.77 7.67 -24.02
C LEU A 70 24.00 7.79 -23.10
N ASP A 71 24.81 6.73 -22.96
CA ASP A 71 26.01 6.73 -22.11
C ASP A 71 27.26 7.29 -22.83
N THR A 72 27.16 8.53 -23.29
CA THR A 72 28.21 9.23 -24.07
C THR A 72 29.58 9.34 -23.39
N GLN A 73 29.65 9.16 -22.06
CA GLN A 73 30.89 9.23 -21.28
C GLN A 73 31.31 7.88 -20.69
N GLY A 74 30.65 6.77 -21.04
CA GLY A 74 30.96 5.43 -20.52
C GLY A 74 30.87 5.35 -18.99
N THR A 75 29.95 6.12 -18.41
CA THR A 75 29.80 6.28 -16.95
C THR A 75 29.16 5.07 -16.29
N GLY A 76 28.54 4.16 -17.07
CA GLY A 76 27.82 3.01 -16.55
C GLY A 76 26.53 3.37 -15.80
N LYS A 77 26.08 4.62 -15.88
CA LYS A 77 24.83 5.07 -15.23
C LYS A 77 23.62 4.35 -15.83
N SER A 78 22.62 4.08 -14.98
CA SER A 78 21.37 3.44 -15.39
C SER A 78 20.46 4.46 -16.12
N PHE A 79 20.40 4.39 -17.45
CA PHE A 79 19.50 5.20 -18.29
C PHE A 79 18.16 4.50 -18.59
N SER A 80 17.79 3.48 -17.80
CA SER A 80 16.65 2.59 -18.06
C SER A 80 15.35 3.34 -18.42
N ASN A 81 15.00 4.39 -17.68
CA ASN A 81 13.79 5.17 -17.94
C ASN A 81 13.85 6.01 -19.23
N HIS A 82 15.03 6.53 -19.59
CA HIS A 82 15.22 7.28 -20.83
C HIS A 82 15.20 6.35 -22.04
N THR A 83 15.90 5.22 -21.94
CA THR A 83 15.89 4.16 -22.94
C THR A 83 14.47 3.66 -23.21
N LEU A 84 13.70 3.41 -22.16
CA LEU A 84 12.32 2.95 -22.29
C LEU A 84 11.42 4.01 -22.94
N ALA A 85 11.51 5.27 -22.51
CA ALA A 85 10.72 6.36 -23.09
C ALA A 85 10.98 6.54 -24.59
N VAL A 86 12.23 6.49 -25.02
CA VAL A 86 12.61 6.56 -26.45
C VAL A 86 12.06 5.36 -27.21
N TRP A 87 12.25 4.15 -26.67
CA TRP A 87 11.78 2.93 -27.32
C TRP A 87 10.26 2.88 -27.46
N GLU A 88 9.53 3.23 -26.39
CA GLU A 88 8.08 3.22 -26.38
C GLU A 88 7.50 4.31 -27.29
N PHE A 89 8.10 5.50 -27.29
CA PHE A 89 7.74 6.54 -28.23
C PHE A 89 7.92 6.12 -29.68
N GLN A 90 9.00 5.42 -30.02
CA GLN A 90 9.28 5.03 -31.40
C GLN A 90 8.46 3.81 -31.85
N HIS A 91 8.34 2.79 -31.01
CA HIS A 91 7.85 1.47 -31.42
C HIS A 91 6.54 1.04 -30.77
N ARG A 92 6.18 1.59 -29.60
CA ARG A 92 5.01 1.11 -28.84
C ARG A 92 3.80 2.02 -28.99
N MET A 93 3.96 3.33 -28.99
CA MET A 93 2.84 4.27 -29.12
C MET A 93 2.23 4.22 -30.53
N GLU A 94 0.91 4.23 -30.63
CA GLU A 94 0.18 4.16 -31.91
C GLU A 94 -0.88 5.26 -32.07
N PRO A 95 -1.25 5.61 -33.31
CA PRO A 95 -2.43 6.45 -33.57
C PRO A 95 -3.68 5.84 -32.93
N GLY A 96 -4.40 6.64 -32.14
CA GLY A 96 -5.54 6.20 -31.34
C GLY A 96 -5.28 6.33 -29.84
N ASP A 97 -4.03 6.16 -29.39
CA ASP A 97 -3.67 6.23 -27.98
C ASP A 97 -4.02 7.58 -27.34
N VAL A 98 -4.38 7.57 -26.04
CA VAL A 98 -4.67 8.77 -25.26
C VAL A 98 -3.41 9.22 -24.51
N ILE A 99 -3.15 10.52 -24.50
CA ILE A 99 -1.99 11.11 -23.83
C ILE A 99 -2.38 12.26 -22.91
N TYR A 100 -1.83 12.26 -21.71
CA TYR A 100 -1.93 13.34 -20.74
C TYR A 100 -0.59 14.07 -20.62
N ALA A 101 -0.55 15.34 -21.01
CA ALA A 101 0.58 16.21 -20.78
C ALA A 101 0.61 16.69 -19.32
N ARG A 102 1.78 16.66 -18.67
CA ARG A 102 1.94 17.08 -17.27
C ARG A 102 2.98 18.18 -17.09
N ARG A 103 2.77 19.04 -16.09
CA ARG A 103 3.77 19.98 -15.56
C ARG A 103 4.17 19.52 -14.16
N GLY A 104 5.46 19.18 -13.99
CA GLY A 104 5.92 18.59 -12.73
C GLY A 104 5.20 17.27 -12.42
N ARG A 105 5.00 16.97 -11.13
CA ARG A 105 4.37 15.72 -10.66
C ARG A 105 2.86 15.87 -10.39
N ASN A 106 2.36 17.07 -10.16
CA ASN A 106 1.04 17.30 -9.57
C ASN A 106 0.13 18.18 -10.44
N GLU A 107 0.39 18.27 -11.74
CA GLU A 107 -0.41 19.09 -12.65
C GLU A 107 -0.54 18.40 -14.00
N VAL A 108 -1.78 18.20 -14.44
CA VAL A 108 -2.12 17.85 -15.82
C VAL A 108 -2.40 19.14 -16.56
N ILE A 109 -1.76 19.33 -17.72
CA ILE A 109 -1.88 20.56 -18.52
C ILE A 109 -2.58 20.35 -19.87
N GLY A 110 -2.79 19.10 -20.25
CA GLY A 110 -3.61 18.76 -21.41
C GLY A 110 -3.89 17.28 -21.55
N ARG A 111 -4.97 16.97 -22.25
CA ARG A 111 -5.35 15.63 -22.72
C ARG A 111 -5.45 15.68 -24.24
N GLY A 112 -4.98 14.64 -24.90
CA GLY A 112 -5.07 14.52 -26.35
C GLY A 112 -5.07 13.08 -26.82
N VAL A 113 -5.32 12.93 -28.12
CA VAL A 113 -5.29 11.64 -28.82
C VAL A 113 -4.16 11.67 -29.84
N VAL A 114 -3.28 10.66 -29.80
CA VAL A 114 -2.20 10.50 -30.76
C VAL A 114 -2.80 10.21 -32.13
N ARG A 115 -2.38 10.95 -33.15
CA ARG A 115 -2.87 10.80 -34.55
C ARG A 115 -1.78 10.39 -35.51
N GLY A 116 -0.53 10.74 -35.22
CA GLY A 116 0.62 10.51 -36.10
C GLY A 116 1.52 9.36 -35.67
N THR A 117 2.16 8.76 -36.65
CA THR A 117 3.38 7.95 -36.48
C THR A 117 4.55 8.84 -36.06
N PRO A 118 5.67 8.28 -35.55
CA PRO A 118 6.81 9.10 -35.16
C PRO A 118 7.51 9.70 -36.38
N GLU A 119 7.85 10.99 -36.30
CA GLU A 119 8.52 11.75 -37.35
C GLU A 119 9.79 12.42 -36.80
N PHE A 120 10.85 12.47 -37.62
CA PHE A 120 12.09 13.14 -37.28
C PHE A 120 12.30 14.40 -38.14
N HIS A 121 12.56 15.52 -37.47
CA HIS A 121 12.69 16.85 -38.06
C HIS A 121 14.12 17.39 -37.90
N PRO A 122 15.04 17.13 -38.85
CA PRO A 122 16.43 17.57 -38.76
C PRO A 122 16.61 19.09 -38.78
N GLU A 123 15.62 19.83 -39.27
CA GLU A 123 15.61 21.30 -39.33
C GLU A 123 15.38 21.97 -37.97
N ARG A 124 14.86 21.25 -36.98
CA ARG A 124 14.62 21.80 -35.62
C ARG A 124 15.89 21.72 -34.78
N THR A 125 16.13 22.73 -33.94
CA THR A 125 17.30 22.77 -33.04
C THR A 125 17.19 21.85 -31.83
N THR A 126 15.97 21.63 -31.34
CA THR A 126 15.60 20.81 -30.19
C THR A 126 14.25 20.16 -30.46
N PHE A 127 13.92 19.08 -29.74
CA PHE A 127 12.63 18.36 -29.86
C PHE A 127 12.35 17.90 -31.29
N ARG A 128 13.34 17.20 -31.86
CA ARG A 128 13.35 16.77 -33.27
C ARG A 128 12.50 15.53 -33.55
N ASN A 129 12.24 14.70 -32.54
CA ASN A 129 11.38 13.52 -32.68
C ASN A 129 9.97 13.86 -32.20
N THR A 130 9.00 13.79 -33.11
CA THR A 130 7.63 14.29 -32.90
C THR A 130 6.60 13.21 -33.23
N ARG A 131 5.40 13.38 -32.67
CA ARG A 131 4.18 12.70 -33.09
C ARG A 131 3.06 13.71 -33.13
N THR A 132 2.18 13.62 -34.12
CA THR A 132 0.98 14.46 -34.20
C THR A 132 0.00 14.05 -33.11
N VAL A 133 -0.48 15.02 -32.34
CA VAL A 133 -1.45 14.84 -31.25
C VAL A 133 -2.59 15.82 -31.45
N GLN A 134 -3.81 15.29 -31.47
CA GLN A 134 -5.00 16.11 -31.37
C GLN A 134 -5.29 16.37 -29.90
N TRP A 135 -4.90 17.54 -29.40
CA TRP A 135 -5.25 17.99 -28.05
C TRP A 135 -6.77 18.22 -27.97
N THR A 136 -7.45 17.52 -27.07
CA THR A 136 -8.90 17.65 -26.85
C THR A 136 -9.19 18.63 -25.72
N ASP A 137 -8.34 18.63 -24.70
CA ASP A 137 -8.52 19.43 -23.49
C ASP A 137 -7.19 20.09 -23.14
N THR A 138 -7.20 21.39 -22.89
CA THR A 138 -6.00 22.14 -22.47
C THR A 138 -6.38 23.07 -21.32
N GLY A 139 -5.54 23.10 -20.28
CA GLY A 139 -5.93 23.71 -19.02
C GLY A 139 -4.94 23.36 -17.92
N SER A 140 -5.43 23.31 -16.67
CA SER A 140 -4.64 22.94 -15.50
C SER A 140 -5.55 22.18 -14.55
N TRP A 141 -5.22 20.91 -14.30
CA TRP A 141 -5.96 20.04 -13.41
C TRP A 141 -5.02 19.36 -12.42
N GLU A 142 -5.50 19.12 -11.20
CA GLU A 142 -4.79 18.31 -10.22
C GLU A 142 -5.02 16.83 -10.55
N PRO A 143 -3.97 16.01 -10.72
CA PRO A 143 -4.14 14.60 -11.01
C PRO A 143 -4.61 13.84 -9.76
N PRO A 144 -5.30 12.69 -9.91
CA PRO A 144 -5.75 11.86 -8.78
C PRO A 144 -4.60 11.35 -7.90
N SER A 145 -3.38 11.32 -8.44
CA SER A 145 -2.14 10.96 -7.74
C SER A 145 -0.94 11.54 -8.48
N ALA A 146 0.16 11.76 -7.76
CA ALA A 146 1.39 12.30 -8.33
C ALA A 146 1.91 11.43 -9.49
N PHE A 147 2.41 12.09 -10.54
CA PHE A 147 3.01 11.42 -11.69
C PHE A 147 4.45 10.99 -11.42
N ALA A 148 4.85 9.93 -12.11
CA ALA A 148 6.25 9.52 -12.20
C ALA A 148 7.09 10.65 -12.83
N THR A 149 8.35 10.74 -12.42
CA THR A 149 9.30 11.73 -12.96
C THR A 149 9.72 11.44 -14.41
N LYS A 150 9.44 10.24 -14.91
CA LYS A 150 9.78 9.76 -16.26
C LYS A 150 9.13 10.61 -17.35
N THR A 151 9.86 10.89 -18.42
CA THR A 151 9.40 11.75 -19.53
C THR A 151 8.17 11.21 -20.24
N LEU A 152 8.10 9.89 -20.42
CA LEU A 152 6.95 9.18 -20.99
C LEU A 152 6.69 7.93 -20.14
N THR A 153 5.43 7.65 -19.83
CA THR A 153 5.03 6.44 -19.09
C THR A 153 3.72 5.90 -19.63
N ASP A 154 3.70 4.61 -20.00
CA ASP A 154 2.47 3.86 -20.27
C ASP A 154 1.73 3.59 -18.94
N ILE A 155 0.49 4.09 -18.84
CA ILE A 155 -0.38 3.91 -17.67
C ILE A 155 -1.59 3.02 -17.96
N THR A 156 -1.64 2.38 -19.13
CA THR A 156 -2.77 1.53 -19.58
C THR A 156 -3.10 0.43 -18.57
N ARG A 157 -2.08 -0.11 -17.91
CA ARG A 157 -2.20 -1.15 -16.87
C ARG A 157 -2.85 -0.69 -15.56
N PHE A 158 -3.20 0.59 -15.42
CA PHE A 158 -3.81 1.16 -14.22
C PHE A 158 -5.24 1.66 -14.48
N PRO A 159 -6.24 0.77 -14.72
CA PRO A 159 -7.57 1.17 -15.18
C PRO A 159 -8.28 2.13 -14.22
N LYS A 160 -8.10 1.99 -12.90
CA LYS A 160 -8.65 2.93 -11.91
C LYS A 160 -8.03 4.32 -12.01
N ARG A 161 -6.72 4.41 -12.27
CA ARG A 161 -6.01 5.69 -12.44
C ARG A 161 -6.42 6.34 -13.76
N VAL A 162 -6.53 5.55 -14.83
CA VAL A 162 -7.04 6.00 -16.12
C VAL A 162 -8.46 6.53 -15.97
N ALA A 163 -9.37 5.78 -15.36
CA ALA A 163 -10.75 6.22 -15.12
C ALA A 163 -10.81 7.53 -14.31
N ALA A 164 -9.99 7.67 -13.26
CA ALA A 164 -9.93 8.89 -12.46
C ALA A 164 -9.28 10.08 -13.19
N LEU A 165 -8.37 9.84 -14.14
CA LEU A 165 -7.83 10.88 -15.01
C LEU A 165 -8.85 11.30 -16.08
N GLU A 166 -9.54 10.33 -16.68
CA GLU A 166 -10.61 10.60 -17.65
C GLU A 166 -11.75 11.40 -17.01
N SER A 167 -12.11 11.12 -15.75
CA SER A 167 -13.14 11.87 -15.05
C SER A 167 -12.80 13.34 -14.82
N LEU A 168 -11.53 13.77 -14.95
CA LEU A 168 -11.17 15.19 -14.91
C LEU A 168 -11.71 15.98 -16.11
N PHE A 169 -12.04 15.27 -17.20
CA PHE A 169 -12.44 15.85 -18.48
C PHE A 169 -13.92 15.58 -18.80
N ASP A 170 -14.57 14.68 -18.05
CA ASP A 170 -16.03 14.49 -18.12
C ASP A 170 -16.76 15.59 -17.35
N ALA A 171 -17.71 16.25 -18.02
CA ALA A 171 -18.44 17.43 -17.54
C ALA A 171 -19.51 17.13 -16.46
N SER A 172 -19.16 16.37 -15.42
CA SER A 172 -19.99 16.17 -14.23
C SER A 172 -19.22 16.62 -12.99
N PRO A 173 -19.63 17.73 -12.32
CA PRO A 173 -18.93 18.23 -11.16
C PRO A 173 -19.31 17.39 -9.94
N GLU A 174 -18.41 16.51 -9.50
CA GLU A 174 -18.33 16.09 -8.11
C GLU A 174 -17.30 16.96 -7.38
N PRO A 175 -17.51 17.24 -6.09
CA PRO A 175 -16.97 18.42 -5.43
C PRO A 175 -15.44 18.34 -5.34
N THR A 176 -14.78 19.36 -5.89
CA THR A 176 -13.41 19.75 -5.54
C THR A 176 -13.37 20.20 -4.08
N GLY A 177 -13.43 19.22 -3.18
CA GLY A 177 -12.85 19.40 -1.86
C GLY A 177 -11.33 19.55 -2.03
N PRO A 178 -10.67 20.47 -1.31
CA PRO A 178 -9.21 20.47 -1.27
C PRO A 178 -8.75 19.07 -0.85
N ALA A 179 -7.73 18.53 -1.53
CA ALA A 179 -7.01 17.35 -1.04
C ALA A 179 -6.77 17.55 0.46
N PRO A 180 -7.13 16.59 1.33
CA PRO A 180 -7.08 16.81 2.77
C PRO A 180 -5.68 17.31 3.12
N LEU A 181 -5.62 18.53 3.66
CA LEU A 181 -4.38 19.11 4.14
C LEU A 181 -3.71 18.07 5.03
N LYS A 182 -2.59 17.52 4.55
CA LYS A 182 -1.82 16.54 5.30
C LYS A 182 -1.46 17.21 6.63
N SER A 183 -2.04 16.70 7.71
CA SER A 183 -1.80 17.24 9.04
C SER A 183 -0.57 16.56 9.60
N THR A 184 0.33 17.35 10.20
CA THR A 184 1.51 16.82 10.91
C THR A 184 1.06 15.81 11.97
N TYR A 185 1.84 14.74 12.13
CA TYR A 185 1.62 13.76 13.18
C TYR A 185 2.96 13.31 13.74
N THR A 186 3.17 13.61 15.02
CA THR A 186 4.47 13.50 15.68
C THR A 186 4.61 12.22 16.51
N GLU A 187 5.78 12.04 17.12
CA GLU A 187 6.00 11.02 18.14
C GLU A 187 5.18 11.32 19.41
N GLU A 188 5.11 12.59 19.82
CA GLU A 188 4.30 13.02 20.95
C GLU A 188 2.81 12.74 20.74
N ASP A 189 2.31 12.96 19.51
CA ASP A 189 0.94 12.61 19.16
C ASP A 189 0.68 11.10 19.27
N PHE A 190 1.64 10.28 18.84
CA PHE A 190 1.54 8.82 18.95
C PHE A 190 1.46 8.36 20.41
N LEU A 191 2.36 8.86 21.26
CA LEU A 191 2.43 8.46 22.68
C LEU A 191 1.15 8.84 23.43
N ARG A 192 0.60 10.02 23.12
CA ARG A 192 -0.70 10.45 23.64
C ARG A 192 -1.84 9.56 23.17
N ASP A 193 -1.88 9.23 21.88
CA ASP A 193 -3.03 8.55 21.27
C ASP A 193 -3.04 7.02 21.58
N VAL A 194 -1.88 6.38 21.77
CA VAL A 194 -1.76 4.89 21.84
C VAL A 194 -1.44 4.37 23.24
N PHE A 195 -1.25 5.26 24.22
CA PHE A 195 -0.93 4.93 25.62
C PHE A 195 0.31 4.05 25.80
N LEU A 196 1.26 4.15 24.87
CA LEU A 196 2.52 3.44 24.91
C LEU A 196 3.59 4.31 25.59
N SER A 197 4.47 3.73 26.39
CA SER A 197 5.61 4.46 26.94
C SER A 197 6.66 4.77 25.88
N ASP A 198 7.45 5.82 26.08
CA ASP A 198 8.55 6.23 25.20
C ASP A 198 9.51 5.06 24.92
N GLU A 199 9.93 4.32 25.95
CA GLU A 199 10.82 3.15 25.81
C GLU A 199 10.22 2.09 24.89
N ARG A 200 8.92 1.82 25.03
CA ARG A 200 8.22 0.82 24.22
C ARG A 200 8.01 1.32 22.79
N PHE A 201 7.75 2.61 22.60
CA PHE A 201 7.69 3.22 21.27
C PHE A 201 9.04 3.14 20.56
N ASP A 202 10.13 3.48 21.24
CA ASP A 202 11.50 3.38 20.72
C ASP A 202 11.84 1.97 20.29
N ARG A 203 11.46 0.99 21.11
CA ARG A 203 11.61 -0.43 20.79
C ARG A 203 10.81 -0.81 19.54
N LEU A 204 9.57 -0.35 19.41
CA LEU A 204 8.70 -0.63 18.26
C LEU A 204 9.25 0.04 16.98
N ARG A 205 9.62 1.31 17.06
CA ARG A 205 10.26 2.09 15.99
C ARG A 205 11.54 1.41 15.51
N THR A 206 12.42 1.02 16.43
CA THR A 206 13.66 0.31 16.10
C THR A 206 13.37 -1.03 15.44
N LEU A 207 12.38 -1.78 15.95
CA LEU A 207 11.98 -3.07 15.43
C LEU A 207 11.49 -2.97 13.98
N ILE A 208 10.54 -2.08 13.69
CA ILE A 208 9.96 -1.93 12.35
C ILE A 208 10.97 -1.36 11.36
N ARG A 209 11.82 -0.40 11.76
CA ARG A 209 12.88 0.14 10.90
C ARG A 209 13.90 -0.93 10.51
N ARG A 210 14.30 -1.78 11.46
CA ARG A 210 15.26 -2.87 11.21
C ARG A 210 14.67 -4.04 10.43
N LYS A 211 13.48 -4.52 10.80
CA LYS A 211 12.87 -5.73 10.23
C LYS A 211 12.04 -5.46 8.98
N LYS A 212 11.59 -4.23 8.77
CA LYS A 212 10.59 -3.81 7.77
C LYS A 212 9.21 -4.47 7.91
N ASN A 213 9.08 -5.53 8.72
CA ASN A 213 7.80 -6.16 9.04
C ASN A 213 7.67 -6.37 10.55
N VAL A 214 6.52 -6.02 11.11
CA VAL A 214 6.19 -6.25 12.52
C VAL A 214 4.78 -6.82 12.64
N ILE A 215 4.56 -7.68 13.64
CA ILE A 215 3.25 -8.14 14.08
C ILE A 215 2.98 -7.50 15.43
N LEU A 216 1.91 -6.73 15.51
CA LEU A 216 1.31 -6.25 16.75
C LEU A 216 0.39 -7.35 17.27
N ALA A 217 0.84 -8.06 18.29
CA ALA A 217 0.10 -9.16 18.91
C ALA A 217 -0.44 -8.71 20.26
N GLY A 218 -1.68 -9.06 20.58
CA GLY A 218 -2.23 -8.79 21.90
C GLY A 218 -3.68 -9.17 22.03
N PRO A 219 -4.24 -9.06 23.25
CA PRO A 219 -5.63 -9.37 23.51
C PRO A 219 -6.60 -8.51 22.70
N PRO A 220 -7.88 -8.90 22.59
CA PRO A 220 -8.90 -8.05 21.98
C PRO A 220 -8.99 -6.71 22.70
N GLY A 221 -9.30 -5.65 21.96
CA GLY A 221 -9.53 -4.31 22.53
C GLY A 221 -8.30 -3.53 23.02
N VAL A 222 -7.06 -3.99 22.77
CA VAL A 222 -5.85 -3.20 23.10
C VAL A 222 -5.47 -2.17 22.03
N GLY A 223 -6.37 -1.88 21.08
CA GLY A 223 -6.15 -0.86 20.06
C GLY A 223 -5.14 -1.20 18.95
N LYS A 224 -4.89 -2.49 18.64
CA LYS A 224 -3.86 -2.91 17.64
C LYS A 224 -3.98 -2.20 16.28
N THR A 225 -5.18 -2.20 15.69
CA THR A 225 -5.45 -1.58 14.38
C THR A 225 -5.32 -0.05 14.44
N TYR A 226 -5.69 0.55 15.57
CA TYR A 226 -5.49 1.97 15.83
C TYR A 226 -3.99 2.32 15.95
N ALA A 227 -3.26 1.58 16.78
CA ALA A 227 -1.83 1.70 16.99
C ALA A 227 -1.02 1.52 15.70
N ALA A 228 -1.35 0.54 14.86
CA ALA A 228 -0.68 0.31 13.58
C ALA A 228 -0.73 1.53 12.66
N ARG A 229 -1.91 2.17 12.56
CA ARG A 229 -2.12 3.35 11.72
C ARG A 229 -1.44 4.59 12.28
N ARG A 230 -1.51 4.80 13.60
CA ARG A 230 -0.81 5.90 14.27
C ARG A 230 0.70 5.74 14.19
N LEU A 231 1.22 4.51 14.27
CA LEU A 231 2.63 4.23 14.09
C LEU A 231 3.08 4.63 12.69
N ALA A 232 2.30 4.24 11.67
CA ALA A 232 2.56 4.64 10.29
C ALA A 232 2.62 6.17 10.16
N TYR A 233 1.62 6.91 10.65
CA TYR A 233 1.62 8.37 10.63
C TYR A 233 2.82 9.00 11.35
N SER A 234 3.16 8.48 12.53
CA SER A 234 4.29 8.99 13.33
C SER A 234 5.61 8.80 12.60
N LEU A 235 5.80 7.63 11.95
CA LEU A 235 6.99 7.35 11.16
C LEU A 235 7.06 8.16 9.86
N MET A 236 5.90 8.57 9.33
CA MET A 236 5.80 9.47 8.17
C MET A 236 5.95 10.96 8.54
N GLY A 237 5.71 11.33 9.80
CA GLY A 237 5.61 12.71 10.25
C GLY A 237 4.32 13.43 9.86
N GLU A 238 3.40 12.73 9.17
CA GLU A 238 2.15 13.29 8.64
C GLU A 238 1.04 12.23 8.55
N LYS A 239 -0.20 12.68 8.62
CA LYS A 239 -1.38 11.86 8.31
C LYS A 239 -1.57 11.82 6.79
N ASP A 240 -1.06 10.77 6.16
CA ASP A 240 -1.24 10.50 4.74
C ASP A 240 -1.81 9.10 4.50
N GLN A 241 -3.13 9.05 4.26
CA GLN A 241 -3.82 7.79 3.97
C GLN A 241 -3.44 7.19 2.61
N ALA A 242 -2.93 7.98 1.66
CA ALA A 242 -2.55 7.46 0.34
C ALA A 242 -1.32 6.53 0.42
N ARG A 243 -0.51 6.69 1.47
CA ARG A 243 0.67 5.87 1.78
C ARG A 243 0.39 4.75 2.77
N ILE A 244 -0.89 4.48 3.05
CA ILE A 244 -1.36 3.35 3.85
C ILE A 244 -2.31 2.50 3.01
N SER A 245 -2.15 1.19 3.07
CA SER A 245 -3.15 0.25 2.54
C SER A 245 -3.46 -0.78 3.61
N THR A 246 -4.74 -1.12 3.79
CA THR A 246 -5.18 -2.11 4.78
C THR A 246 -5.95 -3.22 4.08
N VAL A 247 -5.64 -4.45 4.46
CA VAL A 247 -6.44 -5.64 4.13
C VAL A 247 -6.71 -6.42 5.42
N GLN A 248 -7.73 -7.27 5.41
CA GLN A 248 -8.01 -8.21 6.50
C GLN A 248 -7.92 -9.62 5.94
N PHE A 249 -7.14 -10.48 6.59
CA PHE A 249 -7.04 -11.89 6.20
C PHE A 249 -8.18 -12.72 6.76
N HIS A 250 -8.59 -13.72 5.98
CA HIS A 250 -9.54 -14.75 6.34
C HIS A 250 -9.12 -16.08 5.73
N GLN A 251 -9.75 -17.18 6.16
CA GLN A 251 -9.31 -18.54 5.79
C GLN A 251 -9.29 -18.78 4.27
N SER A 252 -10.23 -18.18 3.53
CA SER A 252 -10.30 -18.29 2.08
C SER A 252 -9.45 -17.28 1.30
N TYR A 253 -8.71 -16.39 1.98
CA TYR A 253 -7.92 -15.35 1.31
C TYR A 253 -6.73 -16.01 0.60
N SER A 254 -6.54 -15.69 -0.68
CA SER A 254 -5.63 -16.43 -1.55
C SER A 254 -4.49 -15.56 -2.10
N TYR A 255 -3.52 -16.19 -2.77
CA TYR A 255 -2.47 -15.47 -3.50
C TYR A 255 -3.08 -14.62 -4.61
N GLU A 256 -4.07 -15.17 -5.30
CA GLU A 256 -4.76 -14.58 -6.42
C GLU A 256 -5.53 -13.31 -6.03
N ASP A 257 -6.00 -13.23 -4.79
CA ASP A 257 -6.64 -12.02 -4.23
C ASP A 257 -5.61 -10.97 -3.77
N PHE A 258 -4.41 -11.40 -3.39
CA PHE A 258 -3.42 -10.56 -2.70
C PHE A 258 -2.39 -9.95 -3.65
N VAL A 259 -1.85 -10.78 -4.55
CA VAL A 259 -0.74 -10.46 -5.44
C VAL A 259 -1.26 -10.25 -6.86
N ARG A 260 -1.60 -11.31 -7.57
CA ARG A 260 -2.20 -11.27 -8.92
C ARG A 260 -2.95 -12.57 -9.17
N GLY A 261 -4.04 -12.51 -9.93
CA GLY A 261 -4.77 -13.71 -10.33
C GLY A 261 -5.73 -13.48 -11.49
N TYR A 262 -6.03 -14.57 -12.22
CA TYR A 262 -7.02 -14.51 -13.29
C TYR A 262 -8.43 -14.34 -12.71
N ARG A 263 -9.21 -13.45 -13.32
CA ARG A 263 -10.60 -13.17 -12.99
C ARG A 263 -11.45 -13.24 -14.26
N PRO A 264 -12.66 -13.80 -14.18
CA PRO A 264 -13.55 -13.86 -15.34
C PRO A 264 -13.98 -12.45 -15.75
N THR A 265 -14.13 -12.24 -17.05
CA THR A 265 -14.63 -11.01 -17.68
C THR A 265 -16.08 -11.20 -18.12
N ASP A 266 -16.82 -10.10 -18.27
CA ASP A 266 -18.21 -10.13 -18.76
C ASP A 266 -18.31 -10.70 -20.20
N SER A 267 -17.23 -10.62 -20.98
CA SER A 267 -17.10 -11.22 -22.31
C SER A 267 -16.83 -12.73 -22.31
N GLY A 268 -16.76 -13.39 -21.15
CA GLY A 268 -16.58 -14.84 -21.04
C GLY A 268 -15.13 -15.32 -21.14
N GLY A 269 -14.15 -14.42 -21.09
CA GLY A 269 -12.72 -14.73 -20.98
C GLY A 269 -12.17 -14.54 -19.57
N PHE A 270 -10.86 -14.71 -19.39
CA PHE A 270 -10.17 -14.40 -18.14
C PHE A 270 -9.15 -13.29 -18.37
N GLU A 271 -9.08 -12.34 -17.43
CA GLU A 271 -8.04 -11.31 -17.41
C GLU A 271 -7.22 -11.43 -16.13
N LEU A 272 -5.93 -11.13 -16.23
CA LEU A 272 -5.05 -11.13 -15.08
C LEU A 272 -5.22 -9.80 -14.33
N GLN A 273 -5.77 -9.87 -13.12
CA GLN A 273 -5.95 -8.71 -12.26
C GLN A 273 -4.87 -8.63 -11.18
N SER A 274 -4.45 -7.41 -10.88
CA SER A 274 -3.54 -7.13 -9.77
C SER A 274 -4.30 -7.07 -8.44
N GLY A 275 -3.70 -7.70 -7.43
CA GLY A 275 -4.15 -7.63 -6.05
C GLY A 275 -3.63 -6.39 -5.32
N PRO A 276 -4.17 -6.11 -4.13
CA PRO A 276 -3.89 -4.89 -3.38
C PRO A 276 -2.42 -4.78 -2.95
N PHE A 277 -1.74 -5.89 -2.69
CA PHE A 277 -0.32 -5.86 -2.30
C PHE A 277 0.58 -5.51 -3.48
N TYR A 278 0.29 -6.08 -4.66
CA TYR A 278 1.01 -5.78 -5.89
C TYR A 278 0.88 -4.30 -6.24
N ASP A 279 -0.36 -3.80 -6.34
CA ASP A 279 -0.63 -2.40 -6.66
C ASP A 279 0.00 -1.42 -5.66
N PHE A 280 0.03 -1.79 -4.38
CA PHE A 280 0.68 -0.96 -3.37
C PHE A 280 2.21 -0.99 -3.46
N CYS A 281 2.81 -2.13 -3.80
CA CYS A 281 4.24 -2.21 -4.09
C CYS A 281 4.62 -1.36 -5.30
N GLU A 282 3.83 -1.35 -6.38
CA GLU A 282 4.08 -0.49 -7.53
C GLU A 282 4.03 0.99 -7.14
N ARG A 283 3.00 1.41 -6.39
CA ARG A 283 2.89 2.79 -5.87
C ARG A 283 4.09 3.19 -5.01
N ALA A 284 4.48 2.34 -4.06
CA ALA A 284 5.64 2.61 -3.21
C ALA A 284 6.94 2.67 -4.04
N ARG A 285 7.07 1.86 -5.10
CA ARG A 285 8.24 1.89 -6.01
C ARG A 285 8.31 3.18 -6.81
N GLU A 286 7.16 3.73 -7.22
CA GLU A 286 7.09 4.99 -7.95
C GLU A 286 7.43 6.21 -7.09
N ASP A 287 7.35 6.08 -5.76
CA ASP A 287 7.63 7.13 -4.78
C ASP A 287 8.65 6.67 -3.72
N ALA A 288 9.86 6.35 -4.19
CA ALA A 288 10.94 5.77 -3.38
C ALA A 288 11.45 6.66 -2.22
N ASP A 289 11.19 7.96 -2.28
CA ASP A 289 11.64 8.94 -1.27
C ASP A 289 10.78 8.94 0.01
N ASN A 290 9.59 8.32 -0.04
CA ASN A 290 8.64 8.30 1.07
C ASN A 290 8.39 6.88 1.58
N ASP A 291 8.16 6.74 2.87
CA ASP A 291 7.78 5.46 3.47
C ASP A 291 6.31 5.12 3.17
N TYR A 292 6.02 3.83 2.93
CA TYR A 292 4.70 3.25 2.66
C TYR A 292 4.39 2.11 3.64
N PHE A 293 3.15 2.02 4.12
CA PHE A 293 2.75 1.06 5.15
C PHE A 293 1.59 0.18 4.71
N PHE A 294 1.82 -1.13 4.67
CA PHE A 294 0.81 -2.13 4.34
C PHE A 294 0.36 -2.84 5.62
N LEU A 295 -0.90 -2.66 5.99
CA LEU A 295 -1.50 -3.15 7.22
C LEU A 295 -2.30 -4.42 6.91
N ILE A 296 -2.07 -5.48 7.69
CA ILE A 296 -2.75 -6.76 7.55
C ILE A 296 -3.46 -7.07 8.86
N ASP A 297 -4.77 -6.83 8.89
CA ASP A 297 -5.59 -7.21 10.02
C ASP A 297 -5.84 -8.72 10.03
N GLU A 298 -6.01 -9.29 11.23
CA GLU A 298 -6.22 -10.73 11.44
C GLU A 298 -5.20 -11.61 10.69
N ILE A 299 -3.92 -11.24 10.74
CA ILE A 299 -2.87 -11.86 9.92
C ILE A 299 -2.78 -13.39 10.14
N ASN A 300 -3.13 -13.87 11.33
CA ASN A 300 -3.17 -15.29 11.70
C ASN A 300 -4.38 -16.07 11.15
N ARG A 301 -5.42 -15.41 10.63
CA ARG A 301 -6.61 -16.07 10.05
C ARG A 301 -6.40 -16.56 8.62
N GLY A 302 -5.35 -16.11 7.94
CA GLY A 302 -4.96 -16.55 6.60
C GLY A 302 -3.77 -17.50 6.62
N ASN A 303 -3.65 -18.36 5.59
CA ASN A 303 -2.43 -19.12 5.36
C ASN A 303 -1.39 -18.21 4.71
N ILE A 304 -0.62 -17.49 5.53
CA ILE A 304 0.31 -16.45 5.06
C ILE A 304 1.34 -17.01 4.07
N SER A 305 1.83 -18.24 4.28
CA SER A 305 2.77 -18.88 3.34
C SER A 305 2.15 -19.07 1.95
N LYS A 306 0.86 -19.45 1.89
CA LYS A 306 0.12 -19.57 0.63
C LYS A 306 -0.20 -18.20 0.03
N ILE A 307 -0.61 -17.24 0.85
CA ILE A 307 -1.02 -15.90 0.39
C ILE A 307 0.15 -15.11 -0.19
N PHE A 308 1.32 -15.14 0.48
CA PHE A 308 2.51 -14.46 -0.04
C PHE A 308 3.23 -15.25 -1.14
N GLY A 309 3.05 -16.57 -1.20
CA GLY A 309 3.68 -17.42 -2.21
C GLY A 309 5.19 -17.20 -2.30
N GLU A 310 5.67 -16.90 -3.49
CA GLU A 310 7.05 -16.60 -3.81
C GLU A 310 7.57 -15.29 -3.16
N LEU A 311 6.68 -14.35 -2.85
CA LEU A 311 7.02 -13.07 -2.21
C LEU A 311 7.44 -13.23 -0.76
N LEU A 312 7.18 -14.39 -0.14
CA LEU A 312 7.53 -14.64 1.24
C LEU A 312 9.03 -14.43 1.50
N MET A 313 9.90 -14.69 0.52
CA MET A 313 11.31 -14.34 0.63
C MET A 313 11.55 -12.83 0.55
N LEU A 314 10.88 -12.15 -0.39
CA LEU A 314 11.08 -10.74 -0.69
C LEU A 314 10.57 -9.81 0.40
N ILE A 315 9.70 -10.29 1.30
CA ILE A 315 9.31 -9.48 2.45
C ILE A 315 10.42 -9.28 3.47
N GLU A 316 11.45 -10.14 3.47
CA GLU A 316 12.59 -9.99 4.37
C GLU A 316 13.33 -8.68 4.07
N GLY A 317 13.61 -7.87 5.10
CA GLY A 317 14.18 -6.52 4.92
C GLY A 317 15.45 -6.48 4.05
N SER A 318 16.35 -7.46 4.19
CA SER A 318 17.57 -7.57 3.38
C SER A 318 17.38 -8.10 1.96
N LYS A 319 16.16 -8.51 1.60
CA LYS A 319 15.78 -9.04 0.28
C LYS A 319 14.83 -8.12 -0.48
N ARG A 320 14.42 -6.99 0.12
CA ARG A 320 13.74 -5.90 -0.60
C ARG A 320 14.59 -5.45 -1.80
N GLY A 321 13.92 -4.98 -2.85
CA GLY A 321 14.56 -4.58 -4.11
C GLY A 321 15.06 -5.71 -5.00
N HIS A 322 15.16 -6.96 -4.51
CA HIS A 322 15.49 -8.11 -5.35
C HIS A 322 14.24 -8.55 -6.12
N SER A 323 14.39 -8.74 -7.43
CA SER A 323 13.29 -9.19 -8.27
C SER A 323 13.27 -10.71 -8.40
N ILE A 324 12.07 -11.28 -8.38
CA ILE A 324 11.82 -12.66 -8.78
C ILE A 324 10.78 -12.69 -9.89
N GLN A 325 10.78 -13.77 -10.66
CA GLN A 325 9.76 -14.00 -11.65
C GLN A 325 8.47 -14.44 -10.97
N LEU A 326 7.37 -13.74 -11.21
CA LEU A 326 6.04 -14.14 -10.72
C LEU A 326 5.52 -15.37 -11.49
N LEU A 327 4.59 -16.08 -10.85
CA LEU A 327 3.90 -17.25 -11.43
C LEU A 327 3.22 -16.96 -12.77
N TYR A 328 2.65 -15.76 -12.92
CA TYR A 328 1.93 -15.34 -14.11
C TYR A 328 2.81 -14.43 -14.99
N GLU A 329 2.86 -14.71 -16.30
CA GLU A 329 3.50 -13.89 -17.36
C GLU A 329 5.03 -13.72 -17.30
N GLY A 330 5.70 -14.31 -16.32
CA GLY A 330 7.15 -14.22 -16.23
C GLY A 330 7.70 -12.81 -15.94
N GLU A 331 6.85 -11.91 -15.43
CA GLU A 331 7.24 -10.57 -15.02
C GLU A 331 8.15 -10.61 -13.79
N LEU A 332 9.20 -9.77 -13.81
CA LEU A 332 10.07 -9.56 -12.67
C LEU A 332 9.44 -8.59 -11.68
N PHE A 333 9.18 -9.06 -10.46
CA PHE A 333 8.60 -8.27 -9.39
C PHE A 333 9.51 -8.25 -8.16
N SER A 334 9.61 -7.07 -7.54
CA SER A 334 10.32 -6.89 -6.27
C SER A 334 9.48 -6.12 -5.27
N VAL A 335 9.66 -6.42 -3.99
CA VAL A 335 9.03 -5.62 -2.94
C VAL A 335 9.93 -4.42 -2.58
N PRO A 336 9.42 -3.17 -2.61
CA PRO A 336 10.24 -1.97 -2.41
C PRO A 336 10.86 -1.84 -1.01
N GLU A 337 12.01 -1.17 -0.90
CA GLU A 337 12.72 -0.95 0.38
C GLU A 337 12.02 0.02 1.32
N ASN A 338 11.23 0.95 0.77
CA ASN A 338 10.42 1.92 1.49
C ASN A 338 9.06 1.36 1.94
N LEU A 339 8.78 0.07 1.69
CA LEU A 339 7.57 -0.60 2.14
C LEU A 339 7.76 -1.28 3.52
N TYR A 340 6.86 -0.97 4.45
CA TYR A 340 6.75 -1.62 5.75
C TYR A 340 5.45 -2.40 5.84
N ILE A 341 5.50 -3.59 6.47
CA ILE A 341 4.31 -4.41 6.70
C ILE A 341 4.01 -4.45 8.20
N ILE A 342 2.77 -4.12 8.58
CA ILE A 342 2.30 -4.21 9.97
C ILE A 342 1.15 -5.20 10.00
N GLY A 343 1.38 -6.37 10.61
CA GLY A 343 0.33 -7.34 10.88
C GLY A 343 -0.31 -7.09 12.24
N MET A 344 -1.62 -7.32 12.37
CA MET A 344 -2.31 -7.35 13.65
C MET A 344 -2.78 -8.78 13.93
N MET A 345 -2.56 -9.25 15.16
CA MET A 345 -2.88 -10.60 15.59
C MET A 345 -3.58 -10.59 16.94
N ASN A 346 -4.74 -11.24 17.02
CA ASN A 346 -5.39 -11.55 18.30
C ASN A 346 -4.69 -12.76 18.93
N THR A 347 -4.31 -12.64 20.20
CA THR A 347 -3.63 -13.72 20.94
C THR A 347 -4.60 -14.73 21.57
N ALA A 348 -5.87 -14.36 21.72
CA ALA A 348 -6.92 -15.25 22.23
C ALA A 348 -7.26 -16.39 21.26
N ASP A 349 -7.01 -16.21 19.96
CA ASP A 349 -7.30 -17.18 18.90
C ASP A 349 -6.31 -18.37 18.91
N ARG A 350 -6.48 -19.28 19.87
CA ARG A 350 -5.61 -20.46 20.07
C ARG A 350 -5.63 -21.46 18.91
N SER A 351 -6.74 -21.56 18.17
CA SER A 351 -6.92 -22.49 17.04
C SER A 351 -6.09 -22.11 15.80
N LEU A 352 -5.52 -20.90 15.77
CA LEU A 352 -4.76 -20.34 14.66
C LEU A 352 -3.31 -20.01 15.04
N ALA A 353 -2.89 -20.37 16.26
CA ALA A 353 -1.75 -19.75 16.97
C ALA A 353 -0.34 -20.21 16.55
N LEU A 354 -0.18 -21.10 15.57
CA LEU A 354 1.14 -21.53 15.11
C LEU A 354 1.47 -20.89 13.76
N LEU A 355 1.86 -19.61 13.82
CA LEU A 355 2.62 -18.99 12.74
C LEU A 355 3.88 -19.82 12.47
N ASP A 356 4.06 -20.21 11.21
CA ASP A 356 5.22 -20.98 10.76
C ASP A 356 6.54 -20.28 11.16
N TYR A 357 7.55 -21.08 11.49
CA TYR A 357 8.91 -20.62 11.81
C TYR A 357 9.49 -19.72 10.70
N ALA A 358 9.14 -20.01 9.44
CA ALA A 358 9.48 -19.18 8.30
C ALA A 358 9.01 -17.73 8.49
N LEU A 359 7.79 -17.52 8.96
CA LEU A 359 7.21 -16.19 9.19
C LEU A 359 7.82 -15.52 10.41
N ARG A 360 8.05 -16.29 11.47
CA ARG A 360 8.69 -15.78 12.70
C ARG A 360 10.05 -15.15 12.46
N ARG A 361 10.78 -15.62 11.45
CA ARG A 361 12.08 -15.04 11.07
C ARG A 361 11.94 -13.65 10.42
N ARG A 362 10.87 -13.46 9.65
CA ARG A 362 10.65 -12.31 8.73
C ARG A 362 9.89 -11.16 9.39
N PHE A 363 9.09 -11.46 10.40
CA PHE A 363 8.38 -10.48 11.22
C PHE A 363 9.06 -10.30 12.58
N GLY A 364 9.14 -9.06 13.05
CA GLY A 364 9.31 -8.77 14.47
C GLY A 364 7.99 -8.94 15.22
N PHE A 365 7.99 -9.49 16.42
CA PHE A 365 6.78 -9.56 17.26
C PHE A 365 6.85 -8.49 18.33
N PHE A 366 5.78 -7.70 18.41
CA PHE A 366 5.61 -6.68 19.43
C PHE A 366 4.28 -6.93 20.13
N GLU A 367 4.36 -7.19 21.43
CA GLU A 367 3.19 -7.42 22.26
C GLU A 367 2.57 -6.08 22.65
N LEU A 368 1.26 -5.95 22.51
CA LEU A 368 0.44 -4.86 23.04
C LEU A 368 -0.42 -5.42 24.18
N ALA A 369 -0.38 -4.74 25.32
CA ALA A 369 -1.09 -5.12 26.53
C ALA A 369 -2.18 -4.07 26.82
N PRO A 370 -3.19 -4.38 27.65
CA PRO A 370 -4.11 -3.38 28.19
C PRO A 370 -3.35 -2.20 28.81
N ALA A 371 -3.87 -0.99 28.65
CA ALA A 371 -3.17 0.23 29.01
C ALA A 371 -3.52 0.72 30.42
N PHE A 372 -4.17 -0.11 31.25
CA PHE A 372 -4.70 0.30 32.55
C PHE A 372 -3.63 0.77 33.55
N GLU A 373 -2.36 0.40 33.34
CA GLU A 373 -1.21 0.86 34.15
C GLU A 373 -0.42 2.00 33.49
N SER A 374 -0.91 2.55 32.37
CA SER A 374 -0.22 3.58 31.60
C SER A 374 -0.53 4.98 32.14
N ALA A 375 0.50 5.78 32.40
CA ALA A 375 0.33 7.16 32.85
C ALA A 375 -0.49 8.02 31.85
N GLN A 376 -0.39 7.72 30.55
CA GLN A 376 -1.19 8.39 29.53
C GLN A 376 -2.67 7.99 29.60
N PHE A 377 -2.96 6.74 30.00
CA PHE A 377 -4.33 6.28 30.22
C PHE A 377 -4.91 6.86 31.51
N ASP A 378 -4.12 6.98 32.58
CA ASP A 378 -4.52 7.69 33.80
C ASP A 378 -4.91 9.15 33.50
N ALA A 379 -4.13 9.82 32.66
CA ALA A 379 -4.43 11.17 32.21
C ALA A 379 -5.72 11.25 31.37
N TYR A 380 -6.01 10.23 30.57
CA TYR A 380 -7.28 10.10 29.84
C TYR A 380 -8.46 9.96 30.82
N LEU A 381 -8.38 9.06 31.80
CA LEU A 381 -9.44 8.86 32.79
C LEU A 381 -9.71 10.12 33.61
N ALA A 382 -8.65 10.84 34.00
CA ALA A 382 -8.80 12.10 34.72
C ALA A 382 -9.54 13.18 33.93
N GLN A 383 -9.49 13.14 32.58
CA GLN A 383 -10.24 14.07 31.72
C GLN A 383 -11.72 13.73 31.62
N GLN A 384 -12.10 12.47 31.83
CA GLN A 384 -13.50 12.03 31.73
C GLN A 384 -14.34 12.43 32.96
N ASP A 385 -13.71 12.79 34.08
CA ASP A 385 -14.36 13.23 35.33
C ASP A 385 -15.53 12.32 35.80
N SER A 386 -15.36 11.00 35.63
CA SER A 386 -16.37 9.99 35.98
C SER A 386 -15.86 9.02 37.05
N PRO A 387 -16.37 9.09 38.30
CA PRO A 387 -16.01 8.15 39.37
C PRO A 387 -16.36 6.69 39.03
N GLN A 388 -17.51 6.46 38.40
CA GLN A 388 -17.98 5.13 37.99
C GLN A 388 -17.06 4.51 36.94
N LEU A 389 -16.63 5.28 35.94
CA LEU A 389 -15.65 4.81 34.96
C LEU A 389 -14.32 4.46 35.62
N ALA A 390 -13.82 5.28 36.54
CA ALA A 390 -12.58 5.00 37.26
C ALA A 390 -12.69 3.74 38.13
N GLN A 391 -13.83 3.52 38.77
CA GLN A 391 -14.12 2.31 39.54
C GLN A 391 -14.19 1.08 38.63
N LEU A 392 -14.88 1.17 37.50
CA LEU A 392 -14.96 0.10 36.50
C LEU A 392 -13.57 -0.28 35.97
N VAL A 393 -12.72 0.70 35.63
CA VAL A 393 -11.34 0.44 35.21
C VAL A 393 -10.54 -0.27 36.29
N THR A 394 -10.71 0.12 37.55
CA THR A 394 -10.06 -0.55 38.68
C THR A 394 -10.47 -2.02 38.77
N GLN A 395 -11.77 -2.31 38.60
CA GLN A 395 -12.26 -3.69 38.56
C GLN A 395 -11.77 -4.46 37.33
N LEU A 396 -11.66 -3.82 36.17
CA LEU A 396 -11.09 -4.43 34.97
C LEU A 396 -9.60 -4.79 35.14
N GLY A 397 -8.83 -3.99 35.88
CA GLY A 397 -7.46 -4.32 36.26
C GLY A 397 -7.39 -5.62 37.07
N LEU A 398 -8.19 -5.73 38.13
CA LEU A 398 -8.27 -6.94 38.97
C LEU A 398 -8.80 -8.15 38.19
N LEU A 399 -9.78 -7.94 37.31
CA LEU A 399 -10.31 -8.97 36.43
C LEU A 399 -9.23 -9.49 35.48
N ASN A 400 -8.40 -8.61 34.92
CA ASN A 400 -7.27 -9.00 34.08
C ASN A 400 -6.24 -9.83 34.84
N GLU A 401 -5.92 -9.49 36.10
CA GLU A 401 -5.06 -10.32 36.94
C GLU A 401 -5.63 -11.74 37.10
N ALA A 402 -6.95 -11.87 37.31
CA ALA A 402 -7.62 -13.17 37.42
C ALA A 402 -7.62 -13.95 36.10
N ILE A 403 -7.90 -13.29 34.97
CA ILE A 403 -7.83 -13.90 33.62
C ILE A 403 -6.40 -14.38 33.31
N GLU A 404 -5.40 -13.59 33.69
CA GLU A 404 -3.98 -13.91 33.48
C GLU A 404 -3.50 -15.09 34.31
N ALA A 405 -4.01 -15.22 35.54
CA ALA A 405 -3.71 -16.32 36.45
C ALA A 405 -4.43 -17.62 36.06
N ASP A 406 -5.50 -17.55 35.27
CA ASP A 406 -6.30 -18.71 34.87
C ASP A 406 -5.52 -19.61 33.87
N PRO A 407 -5.31 -20.91 34.19
CA PRO A 407 -4.60 -21.84 33.30
C PRO A 407 -5.27 -22.06 31.94
N ALA A 408 -6.58 -21.89 31.84
CA ALA A 408 -7.35 -22.05 30.62
C ALA A 408 -7.31 -20.81 29.72
N LEU A 409 -7.06 -19.61 30.26
CA LEU A 409 -7.09 -18.33 29.53
C LEU A 409 -5.68 -17.75 29.34
N GLY A 410 -5.10 -17.20 30.41
CA GLY A 410 -3.82 -16.50 30.42
C GLY A 410 -3.85 -15.12 29.75
N ARG A 411 -2.69 -14.45 29.71
CA ARG A 411 -2.51 -13.07 29.19
C ARG A 411 -3.08 -12.75 27.82
N GLY A 412 -3.28 -13.76 26.97
CA GLY A 412 -3.83 -13.54 25.63
C GLY A 412 -5.31 -13.15 25.61
N PHE A 413 -6.01 -13.34 26.73
CA PHE A 413 -7.46 -13.12 26.93
C PHE A 413 -7.77 -11.88 27.78
N ALA A 414 -6.76 -11.13 28.22
CA ALA A 414 -7.01 -9.92 29.00
C ALA A 414 -7.92 -8.94 28.24
N ILE A 415 -8.78 -8.22 28.97
CA ILE A 415 -9.69 -7.23 28.42
C ILE A 415 -8.91 -5.94 28.16
N GLY A 416 -8.98 -5.46 26.92
CA GLY A 416 -8.31 -4.25 26.50
C GLY A 416 -9.01 -2.96 26.94
N HIS A 417 -8.29 -1.84 26.82
CA HIS A 417 -8.79 -0.53 27.24
C HIS A 417 -9.80 0.08 26.26
N SER A 418 -9.96 -0.44 25.04
CA SER A 418 -10.92 0.11 24.06
C SER A 418 -12.37 0.06 24.51
N PHE A 419 -12.74 -0.92 25.34
CA PHE A 419 -14.09 -1.07 25.89
C PHE A 419 -14.51 0.14 26.75
N VAL A 420 -13.54 0.82 27.35
CA VAL A 420 -13.76 1.90 28.31
C VAL A 420 -13.27 3.26 27.77
N MET A 421 -13.14 3.37 26.45
CA MET A 421 -12.82 4.62 25.78
C MET A 421 -14.10 5.34 25.34
N ALA A 422 -14.65 6.17 26.22
CA ALA A 422 -15.79 7.03 25.98
C ALA A 422 -15.48 8.19 25.03
N GLU A 423 -16.46 8.56 24.21
CA GLU A 423 -16.56 9.86 23.55
C GLU A 423 -17.17 10.89 24.51
N ASP A 424 -16.91 12.19 24.32
CA ASP A 424 -17.25 13.26 25.27
C ASP A 424 -18.73 13.28 25.73
N SER A 425 -19.68 12.81 24.90
CA SER A 425 -21.11 12.76 25.24
C SER A 425 -21.59 11.42 25.79
N ALA A 426 -20.74 10.38 25.78
CA ALA A 426 -21.15 9.02 26.13
C ALA A 426 -21.40 8.85 27.65
N LEU A 427 -20.74 9.65 28.48
CA LEU A 427 -20.82 9.57 29.94
C LEU A 427 -21.90 10.47 30.56
N GLU A 428 -22.72 11.14 29.74
CA GLU A 428 -23.80 12.01 30.24
C GLU A 428 -24.88 11.23 31.01
N ASN A 429 -25.07 9.95 30.69
CA ASN A 429 -25.89 9.03 31.44
C ASN A 429 -25.16 7.69 31.67
N ASN A 430 -25.42 7.03 32.80
CA ASN A 430 -24.80 5.74 33.11
C ASN A 430 -25.16 4.62 32.11
N LEU A 431 -26.13 4.84 31.21
CA LEU A 431 -26.56 3.83 30.23
C LEU A 431 -25.42 3.35 29.33
N TRP A 432 -24.44 4.22 29.02
CA TRP A 432 -23.28 3.79 28.25
C TRP A 432 -22.43 2.79 29.04
N LEU A 433 -22.13 3.08 30.31
CA LEU A 433 -21.40 2.16 31.19
C LEU A 433 -22.18 0.86 31.41
N GLU A 434 -23.49 0.94 31.60
CA GLU A 434 -24.39 -0.23 31.67
C GLU A 434 -24.29 -1.09 30.40
N SER A 435 -24.30 -0.47 29.21
CA SER A 435 -24.16 -1.20 27.95
C SER A 435 -22.79 -1.90 27.81
N ILE A 436 -21.71 -1.25 28.23
CA ILE A 436 -20.37 -1.88 28.23
C ILE A 436 -20.36 -3.10 29.16
N VAL A 437 -20.94 -2.99 30.35
CA VAL A 437 -20.98 -4.09 31.32
C VAL A 437 -21.90 -5.22 30.86
N GLU A 438 -23.17 -4.93 30.55
CA GLU A 438 -24.19 -5.94 30.25
C GLU A 438 -24.09 -6.53 28.85
N ASP A 439 -23.77 -5.73 27.84
CA ASP A 439 -23.86 -6.15 26.44
C ASP A 439 -22.51 -6.62 25.86
N GLU A 440 -21.38 -6.23 26.47
CA GLU A 440 -20.04 -6.59 25.99
C GLU A 440 -19.24 -7.44 27.00
N LEU A 441 -19.04 -6.94 28.22
CA LEU A 441 -18.16 -7.59 29.19
C LEU A 441 -18.77 -8.87 29.75
N ILE A 442 -20.02 -8.84 30.22
CA ILE A 442 -20.66 -10.04 30.81
C ILE A 442 -20.76 -11.20 29.81
N PRO A 443 -21.21 -11.01 28.56
CA PRO A 443 -21.20 -12.08 27.56
C PRO A 443 -19.79 -12.65 27.31
N LEU A 444 -18.76 -11.80 27.31
CA LEU A 444 -17.37 -12.24 27.19
C LEU A 444 -16.93 -13.13 28.37
N LEU A 445 -17.34 -12.77 29.59
CA LEU A 445 -17.04 -13.57 30.78
C LEU A 445 -17.75 -14.93 30.75
N ASP A 446 -19.00 -14.97 30.27
CA ASP A 446 -19.75 -16.22 30.08
C ASP A 446 -19.07 -17.14 29.06
N GLU A 447 -18.42 -16.57 28.03
CA GLU A 447 -17.59 -17.35 27.09
C GLU A 447 -16.28 -17.83 27.72
N TYR A 448 -15.61 -16.98 28.51
CA TYR A 448 -14.32 -17.29 29.13
C TYR A 448 -14.44 -18.39 30.19
N TRP A 449 -15.50 -18.35 30.99
CA TRP A 449 -15.78 -19.29 32.08
C TRP A 449 -17.08 -20.06 31.83
N PHE A 450 -17.28 -20.56 30.60
CA PHE A 450 -18.49 -21.31 30.24
C PHE A 450 -18.72 -22.55 31.12
N ASP A 451 -17.64 -23.14 31.65
CA ASP A 451 -17.65 -24.30 32.54
C ASP A 451 -17.69 -23.93 34.03
N GLN A 452 -17.58 -22.64 34.35
CA GLN A 452 -17.55 -22.07 35.71
C GLN A 452 -18.53 -20.88 35.82
N PRO A 453 -19.85 -21.07 35.62
CA PRO A 453 -20.82 -19.98 35.56
C PRO A 453 -20.94 -19.18 36.88
N GLU A 454 -20.67 -19.78 38.03
CA GLU A 454 -20.62 -19.07 39.32
C GLU A 454 -19.43 -18.08 39.39
N HIS A 455 -18.29 -18.45 38.79
CA HIS A 455 -17.12 -17.59 38.72
C HIS A 455 -17.39 -16.39 37.78
N ALA A 456 -17.95 -16.65 36.59
CA ALA A 456 -18.41 -15.60 35.68
C ALA A 456 -19.41 -14.65 36.35
N SER A 457 -20.42 -15.20 37.05
CA SER A 457 -21.45 -14.42 37.74
C SER A 457 -20.88 -13.54 38.87
N THR A 458 -19.83 -14.00 39.55
CA THR A 458 -19.16 -13.22 40.61
C THR A 458 -18.49 -11.98 40.04
N TRP A 459 -17.78 -12.13 38.92
CA TRP A 459 -17.19 -10.99 38.20
C TRP A 459 -18.25 -10.08 37.59
N ALA A 460 -19.30 -10.65 36.99
CA ALA A 460 -20.43 -9.89 36.46
C ALA A 460 -21.05 -8.96 37.51
N ASN A 461 -21.32 -9.47 38.71
CA ASN A 461 -21.86 -8.66 39.81
C ASN A 461 -20.85 -7.59 40.27
N THR A 462 -19.56 -7.92 40.32
CA THR A 462 -18.50 -6.95 40.67
C THR A 462 -18.43 -5.79 39.67
N LEU A 463 -18.64 -6.07 38.37
CA LEU A 463 -18.68 -5.03 37.33
C LEU A 463 -19.95 -4.18 37.39
N ARG A 464 -21.12 -4.77 37.70
CA ARG A 464 -22.37 -4.04 37.94
C ARG A 464 -22.25 -3.08 39.13
N ASP A 465 -21.73 -3.59 40.25
CA ASP A 465 -21.51 -2.80 41.47
C ASP A 465 -20.54 -1.62 41.21
N ALA A 466 -19.64 -1.73 40.22
CA ALA A 466 -18.72 -0.66 39.87
C ALA A 466 -19.40 0.54 39.19
N ILE A 467 -20.53 0.33 38.53
CA ILE A 467 -21.24 1.36 37.77
C ILE A 467 -22.52 1.87 38.47
N ASP A 468 -23.05 1.09 39.42
CA ASP A 468 -24.28 1.41 40.16
C ASP A 468 -24.07 2.39 41.34
N GLY A 469 -22.86 2.48 41.89
CA GLY A 469 -22.49 3.44 42.94
C GLY A 469 -22.80 3.01 44.37
#